data_AF-A0A6J6BJK3-F1
#
_entry.id   AF-A0A6J6BJK3-F1
#
_cell.length_a   1.000
_cell.length_b   1.000
_cell.length_c   1.000
_cell.angle_alpha   90.00
_cell.angle_beta   90.00
_cell.angle_gamma   90.00
#
_symmetry.space_group_name_H-M   'P 1'
#
loop_
_entity.id
_entity.type
_entity.pdbx_description
1 polymer ?
#
loop_
_entity_poly.entity_id
_entity_poly.type
_entity_poly.pdbx_seq_one_letter_code
_entity_poly.pdbx_strand_id
1 'polypeptide(L)'
;MTRSVGTNTAGVCSSFGDGLPVPSISETSAAVGCYRYVLTGLDLAGNSSSLQTTVIVGAAPTTTAVTSGTYKVGYKITCNAVATNTDGAAQIAWLNNGVVIAGQASATYTLPATMYNRSISCRVTVSNAYASPPPTTSASHLVGLGNKPALKTAPAITKTVKVGTRIYASKGTWSLSGLSYSYQWKRSGKAISGSLARKSSWKVVAADKGKYLTCTVTVKKAGYASNYATTGRKKAS
;
A
#
# COMPACT_ATOMS: atom_id res chain seq x y z
N MET A 1 -4.36 26.25 46.84
CA MET A 1 -5.18 25.70 45.74
C MET A 1 -5.63 24.31 46.14
N THR A 2 -6.90 23.99 45.92
CA THR A 2 -7.46 22.66 46.17
C THR A 2 -8.03 22.06 44.90
N ARG A 3 -8.14 20.73 44.87
CA ARG A 3 -8.72 19.95 43.79
C ARG A 3 -9.76 18.99 44.35
N SER A 4 -10.99 19.10 43.86
CA SER A 4 -12.07 18.15 44.11
C SER A 4 -12.23 17.20 42.92
N VAL A 5 -12.53 15.93 43.19
CA VAL A 5 -12.94 14.96 42.16
C VAL A 5 -14.46 15.01 42.02
N GLY A 6 -14.95 15.01 40.78
CA GLY A 6 -16.37 14.96 40.46
C GLY A 6 -16.73 13.81 39.52
N THR A 7 -18.01 13.67 39.22
CA THR A 7 -18.53 12.68 38.27
C THR A 7 -18.60 13.26 36.85
N ASN A 8 -18.20 12.48 35.84
CA ASN A 8 -18.36 12.82 34.43
C ASN A 8 -19.53 12.03 33.83
N THR A 9 -20.58 12.72 33.40
CA THR A 9 -21.70 12.12 32.67
C THR A 9 -21.80 12.77 31.30
N ALA A 10 -21.51 12.01 30.24
CA ALA A 10 -21.57 12.47 28.85
C ALA A 10 -20.82 13.79 28.57
N GLY A 11 -19.66 13.98 29.19
CA GLY A 11 -18.83 15.18 29.01
C GLY A 11 -19.22 16.36 29.91
N VAL A 12 -20.15 16.16 30.85
CA VAL A 12 -20.54 17.17 31.84
C VAL A 12 -20.05 16.75 33.22
N CYS A 13 -19.25 17.61 33.87
CA CYS A 13 -18.80 17.38 35.23
C CYS A 13 -19.81 17.90 36.26
N SER A 14 -20.09 17.08 37.27
CA SER A 14 -20.97 17.41 38.39
C SER A 14 -20.51 16.73 39.67
N SER A 15 -21.24 16.94 40.78
CA SER A 15 -21.06 16.20 42.04
C SER A 15 -19.63 16.16 42.56
N PHE A 16 -19.02 17.33 42.71
CA PHE A 16 -17.64 17.44 43.22
C PHE A 16 -17.61 17.21 44.73
N GLY A 17 -16.76 16.28 45.17
CA GLY A 17 -16.50 16.05 46.59
C GLY A 17 -15.59 17.12 47.21
N ASP A 18 -15.06 16.81 48.38
CA ASP A 18 -14.19 17.73 49.11
C ASP A 18 -12.89 18.03 48.35
N GLY A 19 -12.44 19.28 48.48
CA GLY A 19 -11.23 19.77 47.83
C GLY A 19 -9.99 19.41 48.63
N LEU A 20 -9.11 18.59 48.05
CA LEU A 20 -7.81 18.25 48.66
C LEU A 20 -6.73 19.24 48.21
N PRO A 21 -5.77 19.64 49.07
CA PRO A 21 -4.65 20.48 48.66
C PRO A 21 -3.85 19.84 47.53
N VAL A 22 -3.47 20.64 46.54
CA VAL A 22 -2.57 20.23 45.45
C VAL A 22 -1.22 20.92 45.59
N PRO A 23 -0.10 20.18 45.46
CA PRO A 23 1.24 20.68 45.77
C PRO A 23 1.81 21.61 44.70
N SER A 24 1.21 21.64 43.50
CA SER A 24 1.66 22.41 42.34
C SER A 24 0.45 22.95 41.58
N ILE A 25 0.61 24.13 40.96
CA ILE A 25 -0.37 24.70 40.02
C ILE A 25 -0.31 24.03 38.63
N SER A 26 0.70 23.18 38.39
CA SER A 26 0.86 22.39 37.17
C SER A 26 0.83 20.90 37.50
N GLU A 27 -0.09 20.17 36.86
CA GLU A 27 -0.24 18.72 36.99
C GLU A 27 -0.22 18.08 35.59
N THR A 28 0.61 17.06 35.39
CA THR A 28 0.76 16.37 34.09
C THR A 28 0.32 14.91 34.12
N SER A 29 -0.05 14.39 35.29
CA SER A 29 -0.32 12.96 35.53
C SER A 29 -1.68 12.71 36.19
N ALA A 30 -2.63 13.65 36.06
CA ALA A 30 -3.98 13.43 36.52
C ALA A 30 -4.63 12.26 35.76
N ALA A 31 -5.31 11.38 36.49
CA ALA A 31 -6.04 10.27 35.89
C ALA A 31 -7.25 10.77 35.09
N VAL A 32 -7.85 9.89 34.28
CA VAL A 32 -9.12 10.20 33.58
C VAL A 32 -10.20 10.51 34.60
N GLY A 33 -10.87 11.65 34.45
CA GLY A 33 -11.87 12.10 35.41
C GLY A 33 -12.29 13.56 35.25
N CYS A 34 -13.19 13.98 36.14
CA CYS A 34 -13.64 15.36 36.28
C CYS A 34 -13.01 15.97 37.54
N TYR A 35 -12.41 17.15 37.39
CA TYR A 35 -11.73 17.85 38.47
C TYR A 35 -12.22 19.30 38.57
N ARG A 36 -12.49 19.76 39.78
CA ARG A 36 -12.70 21.18 40.07
C ARG A 36 -11.51 21.69 40.85
N TYR A 37 -10.87 22.71 40.31
CA TYR A 37 -9.78 23.41 40.95
C TYR A 37 -10.28 24.71 41.53
N VAL A 38 -9.93 24.97 42.80
CA VAL A 38 -10.30 26.20 43.50
C VAL A 38 -9.03 26.87 44.03
N LEU A 39 -8.79 28.09 43.59
CA LEU A 39 -7.77 28.99 44.13
C LEU A 39 -8.46 29.97 45.07
N THR A 40 -8.13 29.90 46.35
CA THR A 40 -8.66 30.80 47.38
C THR A 40 -7.56 31.76 47.83
N GLY A 41 -7.85 33.07 47.77
CA GLY A 41 -7.06 34.13 48.38
C GLY A 41 -7.73 34.65 49.64
N LEU A 42 -6.93 35.08 50.62
CA LEU A 42 -7.38 35.72 51.85
C LEU A 42 -6.79 37.13 51.91
N ASP A 43 -7.59 38.11 52.32
CA ASP A 43 -7.06 39.43 52.67
C ASP A 43 -6.60 39.48 54.13
N LEU A 44 -6.01 40.62 54.54
CA LEU A 44 -5.52 40.82 55.92
C LEU A 44 -6.64 40.87 56.96
N ALA A 45 -7.90 41.07 56.55
CA ALA A 45 -9.07 41.04 57.41
C ALA A 45 -9.69 39.63 57.51
N GLY A 46 -9.14 38.64 56.78
CA GLY A 46 -9.63 37.28 56.74
C GLY A 46 -10.77 37.04 55.73
N ASN A 47 -11.11 38.01 54.88
CA ASN A 47 -12.10 37.80 53.83
C ASN A 47 -11.50 36.90 52.74
N SER A 48 -12.28 35.92 52.30
CA SER A 48 -11.87 35.00 51.24
C SER A 48 -12.49 35.37 49.89
N SER A 49 -11.68 35.31 48.84
CA SER A 49 -12.15 35.30 47.45
C SER A 49 -11.65 34.05 46.75
N SER A 50 -12.44 33.50 45.83
CA SER A 50 -12.05 32.29 45.10
C SER A 50 -12.27 32.40 43.60
N LEU A 51 -11.35 31.77 42.87
CA LEU A 51 -11.48 31.48 41.45
C LEU A 51 -11.60 29.96 41.28
N GLN A 52 -12.56 29.52 40.47
CA GLN A 52 -12.75 28.10 40.20
C GLN A 52 -12.70 27.80 38.71
N THR A 53 -12.15 26.63 38.36
CA THR A 53 -12.19 26.08 37.01
C THR A 53 -12.48 24.59 37.06
N THR A 54 -13.16 24.10 36.03
CA THR A 54 -13.47 22.67 35.87
C THR A 54 -12.69 22.11 34.70
N VAL A 55 -12.04 20.97 34.93
CA VAL A 55 -11.18 20.30 33.94
C VAL A 55 -11.67 18.86 33.77
N ILE A 56 -11.87 18.45 32.52
CA ILE A 56 -12.09 17.06 32.15
C ILE A 56 -10.77 16.50 31.63
N VAL A 57 -10.29 15.43 32.26
CA VAL A 57 -9.23 14.59 31.71
C VAL A 57 -9.91 13.40 31.05
N GLY A 58 -9.96 13.38 29.72
CA GLY A 58 -10.59 12.30 28.96
C GLY A 58 -9.64 11.16 28.61
N ALA A 59 -10.19 9.98 28.35
CA ALA A 59 -9.41 8.84 27.87
C ALA A 59 -8.91 9.10 26.44
N ALA A 60 -7.63 8.80 26.19
CA ALA A 60 -7.08 8.86 24.85
C ALA A 60 -7.72 7.80 23.93
N PRO A 61 -7.88 8.09 22.63
CA PRO A 61 -8.32 7.08 21.69
C PRO A 61 -7.27 5.97 21.58
N THR A 62 -7.74 4.75 21.31
CA THR A 62 -6.83 3.62 21.02
C THR A 62 -7.02 3.17 19.58
N THR A 63 -5.95 2.69 18.94
CA THR A 63 -6.06 2.19 17.57
C THR A 63 -5.04 1.10 17.24
N THR A 64 -5.47 0.12 16.44
CA THR A 64 -4.63 -0.89 15.81
C THR A 64 -4.64 -0.71 14.29
N ALA A 65 -3.57 -1.16 13.62
CA ALA A 65 -3.46 -1.11 12.17
C ALA A 65 -2.85 -2.42 11.64
N VAL A 66 -3.55 -3.09 10.74
CA VAL A 66 -3.10 -4.34 10.10
C VAL A 66 -3.40 -4.31 8.61
N THR A 67 -2.41 -4.60 7.77
CA THR A 67 -2.64 -4.75 6.33
C THR A 67 -3.04 -6.17 5.97
N SER A 68 -3.94 -6.32 5.00
CA SER A 68 -4.35 -7.62 4.45
C SER A 68 -4.41 -7.62 2.91
N GLY A 69 -4.40 -8.82 2.32
CA GLY A 69 -4.42 -9.03 0.88
C GLY A 69 -3.14 -9.70 0.34
N THR A 70 -2.96 -9.64 -0.98
CA THR A 70 -1.78 -10.19 -1.65
C THR A 70 -0.79 -9.06 -1.97
N TYR A 71 0.42 -9.13 -1.41
CA TYR A 71 1.47 -8.14 -1.61
C TYR A 71 2.25 -8.34 -2.92
N LYS A 72 1.55 -8.22 -4.05
CA LYS A 72 2.14 -8.29 -5.40
C LYS A 72 1.67 -7.10 -6.23
N VAL A 73 2.49 -6.64 -7.16
CA VAL A 73 2.10 -5.59 -8.11
C VAL A 73 0.78 -5.94 -8.82
N GLY A 74 -0.10 -4.95 -8.91
CA GLY A 74 -1.43 -5.06 -9.52
C GLY A 74 -2.52 -5.58 -8.59
N TYR A 75 -2.17 -6.05 -7.38
CA TYR A 75 -3.16 -6.46 -6.38
C TYR A 75 -3.58 -5.28 -5.51
N LYS A 76 -4.85 -5.33 -5.08
CA LYS A 76 -5.41 -4.43 -4.08
C LYS A 76 -5.18 -5.02 -2.69
N ILE A 77 -4.62 -4.20 -1.81
CA ILE A 77 -4.47 -4.48 -0.38
C ILE A 77 -5.37 -3.55 0.44
N THR A 78 -5.65 -3.94 1.68
CA THR A 78 -6.53 -3.19 2.59
C THR A 78 -5.81 -2.89 3.90
N CYS A 79 -5.93 -1.66 4.40
CA CYS A 79 -5.54 -1.28 5.75
C CYS A 79 -6.76 -1.45 6.66
N ASN A 80 -6.69 -2.43 7.57
CA ASN A 80 -7.73 -2.71 8.55
C ASN A 80 -7.34 -1.99 9.83
N ALA A 81 -8.07 -0.93 10.12
CA ALA A 81 -7.92 -0.15 11.34
C ALA A 81 -9.07 -0.47 12.29
N VAL A 82 -8.76 -0.69 13.57
CA VAL A 82 -9.76 -0.69 14.63
C VAL A 82 -9.42 0.49 15.53
N ALA A 83 -10.41 1.31 15.86
CA ALA A 83 -10.23 2.45 16.74
C ALA A 83 -11.41 2.58 17.71
N THR A 84 -11.14 3.06 18.92
CA THR A 84 -12.13 3.32 19.96
C THR A 84 -11.94 4.71 20.55
N ASN A 85 -13.02 5.27 21.10
CA ASN A 85 -13.04 6.61 21.71
C ASN A 85 -12.57 7.72 20.77
N THR A 86 -12.88 7.63 19.47
CA THR A 86 -12.46 8.59 18.45
C THR A 86 -13.58 9.55 18.10
N ASP A 87 -13.24 10.82 17.89
CA ASP A 87 -14.17 11.78 17.31
C ASP A 87 -13.96 11.80 15.79
N GLY A 88 -14.81 11.07 15.08
CA GLY A 88 -14.77 10.94 13.61
C GLY A 88 -13.98 9.74 13.10
N ALA A 89 -13.70 9.76 11.80
CA ALA A 89 -13.10 8.63 11.10
C ALA A 89 -11.57 8.61 11.24
N ALA A 90 -11.02 7.40 11.36
CA ALA A 90 -9.57 7.18 11.37
C ALA A 90 -8.93 7.64 10.05
N GLN A 91 -7.84 8.38 10.16
CA GLN A 91 -7.07 8.87 9.01
C GLN A 91 -6.02 7.85 8.61
N ILE A 92 -6.05 7.42 7.35
CA ILE A 92 -5.15 6.39 6.81
C ILE A 92 -4.10 7.05 5.93
N ALA A 93 -2.86 6.60 6.05
CA ALA A 93 -1.78 6.90 5.12
C ALA A 93 -1.03 5.61 4.75
N TRP A 94 -0.87 5.34 3.45
CA TRP A 94 0.00 4.27 2.98
C TRP A 94 1.47 4.72 2.99
N LEU A 95 2.39 3.80 3.27
CA LEU A 95 3.83 4.09 3.36
C LEU A 95 4.62 3.18 2.45
N ASN A 96 5.53 3.76 1.67
CA ASN A 96 6.55 3.10 0.87
C ASN A 96 7.89 3.22 1.59
N ASN A 97 8.48 2.11 2.02
CA ASN A 97 9.72 2.12 2.79
C ASN A 97 9.65 3.04 4.04
N GLY A 98 8.50 3.09 4.70
CA GLY A 98 8.26 3.94 5.88
C GLY A 98 7.97 5.41 5.57
N VAL A 99 7.96 5.82 4.29
CA VAL A 99 7.64 7.19 3.86
C VAL A 99 6.21 7.25 3.33
N VAL A 100 5.44 8.26 3.74
CA VAL A 100 4.04 8.45 3.31
C VAL A 100 3.95 8.60 1.79
N ILE A 101 3.01 7.87 1.19
CA ILE A 101 2.65 7.98 -0.22
C ILE A 101 1.57 9.06 -0.34
N ALA A 102 1.95 10.23 -0.85
CA ALA A 102 1.05 11.38 -0.98
C ALA A 102 -0.22 11.02 -1.77
N GLY A 103 -1.37 11.51 -1.30
CA GLY A 103 -2.68 11.29 -1.93
C GLY A 103 -3.28 9.89 -1.75
N GLN A 104 -2.62 8.98 -1.02
CA GLN A 104 -3.13 7.63 -0.77
C GLN A 104 -3.68 7.50 0.65
N ALA A 105 -4.93 7.96 0.83
CA ALA A 105 -5.66 7.92 2.11
C ALA A 105 -6.84 6.94 2.15
N SER A 106 -7.13 6.25 1.04
CA SER A 106 -8.18 5.23 1.03
C SER A 106 -7.76 4.02 1.88
N ALA A 107 -8.74 3.38 2.53
CA ALA A 107 -8.53 2.11 3.22
C ALA A 107 -8.00 1.00 2.31
N THR A 108 -8.13 1.16 0.98
CA THR A 108 -7.56 0.22 0.01
C THR A 108 -6.51 0.89 -0.88
N TYR A 109 -5.51 0.11 -1.29
CA TYR A 109 -4.45 0.56 -2.20
C TYR A 109 -4.11 -0.51 -3.22
N THR A 110 -4.15 -0.16 -4.50
CA THR A 110 -3.70 -1.06 -5.57
C THR A 110 -2.22 -0.82 -5.82
N LEU A 111 -1.40 -1.85 -5.61
CA LEU A 111 0.06 -1.75 -5.68
C LEU A 111 0.52 -1.48 -7.14
N PRO A 112 1.07 -0.30 -7.45
CA PRO A 112 1.57 0.00 -8.79
C PRO A 112 2.90 -0.73 -9.07
N ALA A 113 3.32 -0.74 -10.33
CA ALA A 113 4.58 -1.37 -10.76
C ALA A 113 5.83 -0.82 -10.05
N THR A 114 5.79 0.46 -9.65
CA THR A 114 6.86 1.14 -8.92
C THR A 114 7.07 0.61 -7.50
N MET A 115 6.09 -0.12 -6.94
CA MET A 115 6.21 -0.74 -5.63
C MET A 115 6.96 -2.08 -5.65
N TYR A 116 7.30 -2.63 -6.81
CA TYR A 116 8.09 -3.86 -6.86
C TYR A 116 9.39 -3.72 -6.04
N ASN A 117 9.63 -4.68 -5.14
CA ASN A 117 10.77 -4.71 -4.24
C ASN A 117 10.84 -3.53 -3.25
N ARG A 118 9.70 -2.91 -2.96
CA ARG A 118 9.52 -1.92 -1.89
C ARG A 118 8.72 -2.54 -0.75
N SER A 119 8.92 -2.03 0.47
CA SER A 119 8.07 -2.40 1.60
C SER A 119 6.83 -1.50 1.66
N ILE A 120 5.67 -2.11 1.88
CA ILE A 120 4.40 -1.41 2.08
C ILE A 120 3.91 -1.63 3.50
N SER A 121 3.45 -0.56 4.14
CA SER A 121 2.69 -0.57 5.39
C SER A 121 1.61 0.50 5.33
N CYS A 122 0.65 0.47 6.26
CA CYS A 122 -0.27 1.55 6.51
C CYS A 122 -0.09 2.14 7.92
N ARG A 123 -0.29 3.46 8.03
CA ARG A 123 -0.31 4.24 9.27
C ARG A 123 -1.72 4.77 9.47
N VAL A 124 -2.18 4.69 10.71
CA VAL A 124 -3.49 5.13 11.15
C VAL A 124 -3.32 6.21 12.21
N THR A 125 -3.98 7.34 12.02
CA THR A 125 -4.02 8.46 12.98
C THR A 125 -5.44 8.66 13.43
N VAL A 126 -5.63 8.78 14.75
CA VAL A 126 -6.93 9.01 15.38
C VAL A 126 -6.79 10.08 16.44
N SER A 127 -7.89 10.78 16.72
CA SER A 127 -7.94 11.79 17.76
C SER A 127 -9.35 11.85 18.34
N ASN A 128 -9.46 12.45 19.51
CA ASN A 128 -10.72 12.94 20.06
C ASN A 128 -10.49 14.34 20.68
N ALA A 129 -11.52 14.92 21.26
CA ALA A 129 -11.46 16.23 21.90
C ALA A 129 -10.44 16.32 23.05
N TYR A 130 -10.01 15.18 23.60
CA TYR A 130 -9.15 15.10 24.77
C TYR A 130 -7.69 14.81 24.43
N ALA A 131 -7.43 14.07 23.35
CA ALA A 131 -6.09 13.60 23.02
C ALA A 131 -5.90 13.30 21.53
N SER A 132 -4.65 13.48 21.08
CA SER A 132 -4.15 13.06 19.77
C SER A 132 -2.90 12.20 19.98
N PRO A 133 -3.04 10.87 20.17
CA PRO A 133 -1.92 9.99 20.42
C PRO A 133 -1.02 9.84 19.17
N PRO A 134 0.22 9.36 19.35
CA PRO A 134 1.07 9.00 18.23
C PRO A 134 0.38 7.99 17.29
N PRO A 135 0.64 8.07 15.98
CA PRO A 135 -0.04 7.22 15.02
C PRO A 135 0.45 5.76 15.09
N THR A 136 -0.47 4.80 14.91
CA THR A 136 -0.14 3.38 14.86
C THR A 136 0.23 2.97 13.43
N THR A 137 1.36 2.28 13.26
CA THR A 137 1.81 1.77 11.96
C THR A 137 1.79 0.24 11.96
N SER A 138 1.21 -0.34 10.92
CA SER A 138 1.18 -1.79 10.70
C SER A 138 2.55 -2.38 10.36
N ALA A 139 2.66 -3.72 10.43
CA ALA A 139 3.84 -4.44 9.95
C ALA A 139 4.10 -4.18 8.46
N SER A 140 5.38 -4.09 8.09
CA SER A 140 5.81 -3.86 6.71
C SER A 140 5.92 -5.17 5.93
N HIS A 141 5.44 -5.17 4.68
CA HIS A 141 5.49 -6.32 3.78
C HIS A 141 6.22 -5.98 2.49
N LEU A 142 7.12 -6.86 2.03
CA LEU A 142 7.79 -6.67 0.75
C LEU A 142 6.86 -7.00 -0.42
N VAL A 143 6.80 -6.11 -1.40
CA VAL A 143 5.94 -6.29 -2.57
C VAL A 143 6.65 -7.10 -3.66
N GLY A 144 6.06 -8.26 -3.99
CA GLY A 144 6.54 -9.16 -5.03
C GLY A 144 6.08 -8.79 -6.44
N LEU A 145 6.58 -9.54 -7.43
CA LEU A 145 6.13 -9.41 -8.82
C LEU A 145 4.65 -9.75 -8.94
N GLY A 146 3.95 -8.96 -9.77
CA GLY A 146 2.62 -9.30 -10.26
C GLY A 146 2.63 -10.57 -11.13
N ASN A 147 1.44 -11.13 -11.34
CA ASN A 147 1.30 -12.39 -12.08
C ASN A 147 1.76 -12.25 -13.53
N LYS A 148 2.37 -13.32 -14.05
CA LYS A 148 2.78 -13.37 -15.45
C LYS A 148 1.56 -13.20 -16.38
N PRO A 149 1.71 -12.50 -17.53
CA PRO A 149 0.62 -12.41 -18.51
C PRO A 149 0.18 -13.80 -18.96
N ALA A 150 -1.12 -14.08 -18.91
CA ALA A 150 -1.67 -15.35 -19.41
C ALA A 150 -1.86 -15.26 -20.93
N LEU A 151 -1.47 -16.32 -21.64
CA LEU A 151 -1.65 -16.42 -23.09
C LEU A 151 -3.13 -16.66 -23.40
N LYS A 152 -3.70 -15.90 -24.33
CA LYS A 152 -5.07 -16.07 -24.84
C LYS A 152 -5.07 -16.72 -26.23
N THR A 153 -4.26 -16.19 -27.15
CA THR A 153 -4.07 -16.75 -28.49
C THR A 153 -2.59 -16.87 -28.78
N ALA A 154 -2.16 -18.07 -29.20
CA ALA A 154 -0.76 -18.35 -29.49
C ALA A 154 -0.21 -17.49 -30.65
N PRO A 155 1.09 -17.12 -30.62
CA PRO A 155 1.74 -16.50 -31.75
C PRO A 155 1.82 -17.47 -32.94
N ALA A 156 1.88 -16.94 -34.16
CA ALA A 156 1.96 -17.73 -35.39
C ALA A 156 2.96 -17.14 -36.38
N ILE A 157 3.59 -18.00 -37.20
CA ILE A 157 4.37 -17.56 -38.36
C ILE A 157 3.40 -17.21 -39.48
N THR A 158 3.41 -15.94 -39.90
CA THR A 158 2.61 -15.47 -41.03
C THR A 158 3.26 -15.88 -42.34
N LYS A 159 2.43 -16.18 -43.35
CA LYS A 159 2.83 -16.66 -44.68
C LYS A 159 3.50 -18.04 -44.68
N THR A 160 3.70 -18.56 -45.89
CA THR A 160 4.47 -19.77 -46.17
C THR A 160 5.96 -19.48 -46.00
N VAL A 161 6.70 -20.42 -45.42
CA VAL A 161 8.14 -20.28 -45.20
C VAL A 161 8.87 -20.75 -46.45
N LYS A 162 9.36 -19.82 -47.27
CA LYS A 162 10.13 -20.10 -48.49
C LYS A 162 11.49 -19.40 -48.45
N VAL A 163 12.56 -20.08 -48.84
CA VAL A 163 13.92 -19.49 -48.90
C VAL A 163 13.90 -18.19 -49.71
N GLY A 164 14.62 -17.17 -49.22
CA GLY A 164 14.69 -15.84 -49.81
C GLY A 164 13.57 -14.89 -49.37
N THR A 165 12.46 -15.40 -48.81
CA THR A 165 11.33 -14.58 -48.37
C THR A 165 11.48 -14.10 -46.93
N ARG A 166 10.74 -13.03 -46.59
CA ARG A 166 10.62 -12.53 -45.22
C ARG A 166 9.31 -13.02 -44.59
N ILE A 167 9.43 -13.68 -43.45
CA ILE A 167 8.32 -14.15 -42.62
C ILE A 167 8.22 -13.34 -41.32
N TYR A 168 7.07 -13.37 -40.67
CA TYR A 168 6.83 -12.63 -39.43
C TYR A 168 6.22 -13.55 -38.37
N ALA A 169 6.58 -13.33 -37.11
CA ALA A 169 5.92 -13.93 -35.97
C ALA A 169 4.91 -12.93 -35.38
N SER A 170 3.64 -13.30 -35.32
CA SER A 170 2.65 -12.51 -34.58
C SER A 170 2.99 -12.55 -33.08
N LYS A 171 2.56 -11.53 -32.32
CA LYS A 171 2.81 -11.45 -30.86
C LYS A 171 1.91 -12.37 -30.02
N GLY A 172 0.86 -12.93 -30.61
CA GLY A 172 -0.24 -13.54 -29.88
C GLY A 172 -1.10 -12.51 -29.14
N THR A 173 -2.06 -12.97 -28.35
CA THR A 173 -2.86 -12.11 -27.46
C THR A 173 -2.70 -12.58 -26.01
N TRP A 174 -2.73 -11.64 -25.07
CA TRP A 174 -2.35 -11.86 -23.68
C TRP A 174 -3.35 -11.18 -22.73
N SER A 175 -3.38 -11.59 -21.46
CA SER A 175 -4.34 -11.08 -20.46
C SER A 175 -4.10 -9.66 -19.98
N LEU A 176 -2.89 -9.11 -20.16
CA LEU A 176 -2.51 -7.78 -19.70
C LEU A 176 -2.30 -6.81 -20.88
N SER A 177 -2.54 -5.51 -20.65
CA SER A 177 -2.20 -4.42 -21.55
C SER A 177 -0.83 -3.81 -21.23
N GLY A 178 -0.30 -2.94 -22.09
CA GLY A 178 1.00 -2.26 -21.87
C GLY A 178 2.20 -3.22 -21.84
N LEU A 179 2.16 -4.24 -22.70
CA LEU A 179 3.16 -5.30 -22.78
C LEU A 179 4.27 -4.94 -23.76
N SER A 180 5.49 -5.34 -23.44
CA SER A 180 6.65 -5.33 -24.33
C SER A 180 7.00 -6.75 -24.79
N TYR A 181 7.57 -6.87 -25.98
CA TYR A 181 7.82 -8.15 -26.64
C TYR A 181 9.26 -8.26 -27.12
N SER A 182 9.80 -9.46 -27.02
CA SER A 182 11.09 -9.84 -27.63
C SER A 182 10.93 -11.18 -28.33
N TYR A 183 11.75 -11.42 -29.34
CA TYR A 183 11.63 -12.56 -30.24
C TYR A 183 12.91 -13.38 -30.22
N GLN A 184 12.79 -14.66 -30.53
CA GLN A 184 13.93 -15.53 -30.78
C GLN A 184 13.52 -16.59 -31.81
N TRP A 185 14.01 -16.42 -33.04
CA TRP A 185 13.86 -17.42 -34.09
C TRP A 185 14.73 -18.65 -33.79
N LYS A 186 14.19 -19.83 -34.10
CA LYS A 186 14.83 -21.12 -33.89
C LYS A 186 14.76 -21.93 -35.18
N ARG A 187 15.85 -22.65 -35.48
CA ARG A 187 15.97 -23.61 -36.58
C ARG A 187 16.14 -25.01 -36.01
N SER A 188 15.22 -25.91 -36.37
CA SER A 188 15.19 -27.27 -35.82
C SER A 188 15.25 -27.30 -34.28
N GLY A 189 14.53 -26.37 -33.63
CA GLY A 189 14.49 -26.24 -32.17
C GLY A 189 15.67 -25.49 -31.53
N LYS A 190 16.77 -25.26 -32.26
CA LYS A 190 17.94 -24.52 -31.75
C LYS A 190 17.83 -23.03 -32.04
N ALA A 191 18.21 -22.19 -31.07
CA ALA A 191 18.20 -20.75 -31.25
C ALA A 191 19.16 -20.32 -32.38
N ILE A 192 18.68 -19.46 -33.27
CA ILE A 192 19.51 -18.83 -34.29
C ILE A 192 20.23 -17.64 -33.64
N SER A 193 21.55 -17.54 -33.79
CA SER A 193 22.34 -16.45 -33.24
C SER A 193 22.15 -15.14 -34.01
N GLY A 194 22.57 -14.02 -33.40
CA GLY A 194 22.56 -12.70 -34.04
C GLY A 194 21.30 -11.86 -33.78
N SER A 195 21.43 -10.55 -33.95
CA SER A 195 20.37 -9.57 -33.67
C SER A 195 19.15 -9.71 -34.58
N LEU A 196 19.33 -10.18 -35.82
CA LEU A 196 18.24 -10.41 -36.76
C LEU A 196 17.28 -11.51 -36.29
N ALA A 197 17.79 -12.55 -35.63
CA ALA A 197 16.97 -13.61 -35.05
C ALA A 197 16.16 -13.15 -33.82
N ARG A 198 16.38 -11.91 -33.35
CA ARG A 198 15.66 -11.30 -32.23
C ARG A 198 14.58 -10.30 -32.63
N LYS A 199 14.33 -10.17 -33.94
CA LYS A 199 13.28 -9.31 -34.50
C LYS A 199 11.99 -10.12 -34.70
N SER A 200 10.86 -9.40 -34.79
CA SER A 200 9.56 -9.99 -35.14
C SER A 200 9.52 -10.58 -36.56
N SER A 201 10.51 -10.26 -37.40
CA SER A 201 10.65 -10.78 -38.75
C SER A 201 11.94 -11.57 -38.93
N TRP A 202 11.92 -12.55 -39.84
CA TRP A 202 13.08 -13.34 -40.24
C TRP A 202 13.15 -13.45 -41.76
N LYS A 203 14.35 -13.23 -42.33
CA LYS A 203 14.62 -13.54 -43.73
C LYS A 203 15.03 -15.01 -43.79
N VAL A 204 14.24 -15.84 -44.46
CA VAL A 204 14.53 -17.27 -44.62
C VAL A 204 15.78 -17.41 -45.48
N VAL A 205 16.82 -18.02 -44.92
CA VAL A 205 18.13 -18.19 -45.57
C VAL A 205 18.28 -19.62 -46.11
N ALA A 206 19.29 -19.85 -46.95
CA ALA A 206 19.56 -21.18 -47.52
C ALA A 206 19.71 -22.27 -46.45
N ALA A 207 20.32 -21.95 -45.30
CA ALA A 207 20.47 -22.87 -44.17
C ALA A 207 19.13 -23.29 -43.51
N ASP A 208 18.03 -22.59 -43.78
CA ASP A 208 16.71 -22.95 -43.27
C ASP A 208 16.05 -24.06 -44.12
N LYS A 209 16.47 -24.27 -45.37
CA LYS A 209 15.80 -25.17 -46.33
C LYS A 209 15.60 -26.57 -45.75
N GLY A 210 14.37 -27.07 -45.80
CA GLY A 210 13.98 -28.37 -45.28
C GLY A 210 13.94 -28.46 -43.74
N LYS A 211 14.29 -27.39 -43.02
CA LYS A 211 14.26 -27.34 -41.55
C LYS A 211 12.96 -26.71 -41.07
N TYR A 212 12.57 -27.03 -39.84
CA TYR A 212 11.45 -26.37 -39.17
C TYR A 212 11.92 -25.08 -38.53
N LEU A 213 11.19 -23.99 -38.80
CA LEU A 213 11.33 -22.72 -38.11
C LEU A 213 10.24 -22.57 -37.05
N THR A 214 10.64 -22.03 -35.90
CA THR A 214 9.74 -21.51 -34.87
C THR A 214 10.25 -20.16 -34.37
N CYS A 215 9.37 -19.39 -33.75
CA CYS A 215 9.76 -18.18 -33.04
C CYS A 215 9.22 -18.23 -31.61
N THR A 216 10.09 -18.05 -30.62
CA THR A 216 9.67 -17.83 -29.23
C THR A 216 9.47 -16.33 -29.02
N VAL A 217 8.26 -15.96 -28.60
CA VAL A 217 7.86 -14.60 -28.23
C VAL A 217 7.85 -14.50 -26.71
N THR A 218 8.75 -13.72 -26.15
CA THR A 218 8.80 -13.43 -24.70
C THR A 218 8.09 -12.12 -24.43
N VAL A 219 7.19 -12.12 -23.45
CA VAL A 219 6.37 -10.99 -23.05
C VAL A 219 6.77 -10.49 -21.67
N LYS A 220 6.88 -9.16 -21.52
CA LYS A 220 7.30 -8.49 -20.29
C LYS A 220 6.41 -7.29 -19.97
N LYS A 221 6.24 -7.02 -18.67
CA LYS A 221 5.60 -5.82 -18.12
C LYS A 221 6.33 -5.43 -16.84
N ALA A 222 6.64 -4.15 -16.67
CA ALA A 222 7.33 -3.65 -15.48
C ALA A 222 6.56 -4.03 -14.20
N GLY A 223 7.26 -4.60 -13.21
CA GLY A 223 6.65 -5.07 -11.97
C GLY A 223 5.92 -6.41 -12.05
N TYR A 224 5.87 -7.09 -13.21
CA TYR A 224 5.23 -8.40 -13.37
C TYR A 224 6.24 -9.45 -13.83
N ALA A 225 5.99 -10.71 -13.47
CA ALA A 225 6.77 -11.83 -13.98
C ALA A 225 6.63 -11.94 -15.53
N SER A 226 7.72 -12.30 -16.21
CA SER A 226 7.68 -12.52 -17.66
C SER A 226 6.99 -13.85 -18.02
N ASN A 227 6.42 -13.92 -19.22
CA ASN A 227 5.98 -15.19 -19.81
C ASN A 227 6.53 -15.32 -21.23
N TYR A 228 6.32 -16.47 -21.88
CA TYR A 228 6.65 -16.66 -23.29
C TYR A 228 5.72 -17.67 -23.96
N ALA A 229 5.63 -17.59 -25.28
CA ALA A 229 4.94 -18.56 -26.12
C ALA A 229 5.75 -18.82 -27.39
N THR A 230 5.64 -20.00 -27.98
CA THR A 230 6.35 -20.35 -29.23
C THR A 230 5.34 -20.60 -30.33
N THR A 231 5.63 -20.12 -31.54
CA THR A 231 4.80 -20.37 -32.71
C THR A 231 4.71 -21.86 -33.03
N GLY A 232 3.66 -22.26 -33.75
CA GLY A 232 3.65 -23.54 -34.45
C GLY A 232 4.88 -23.69 -35.37
N ARG A 233 5.32 -24.93 -35.58
CA ARG A 233 6.46 -25.25 -36.46
C ARG A 233 6.03 -25.10 -37.92
N LYS A 234 6.83 -24.42 -38.75
CA LYS A 234 6.66 -24.41 -40.21
C LYS A 234 7.94 -24.85 -40.90
N LYS A 235 7.83 -25.78 -41.86
CA LYS A 235 8.97 -26.27 -42.65
C LYS A 235 9.31 -25.26 -43.74
N ALA A 236 10.58 -24.92 -43.91
CA ALA A 236 11.02 -24.04 -44.99
C ALA A 236 11.18 -24.83 -46.30
N SER A 237 10.59 -24.33 -47.38
CA SER A 237 10.76 -24.83 -48.75
C SER A 237 11.77 -24.04 -49.57
#